data_AF-A0A401P1D3-F1
#
_entry.id   AF-A0A401P1D3-F1
#
_cell.length_a   1.000
_cell.length_b   1.000
_cell.length_c   1.000
_cell.angle_alpha   90.00
_cell.angle_beta   90.00
_cell.angle_gamma   90.00
#
_symmetry.space_group_name_H-M   'P 1'
#
loop_
_entity.id
_entity.type
_entity.pdbx_description
1 polymer ?
#
loop_
_entity_poly.entity_id
_entity_poly.type
_entity_poly.pdbx_seq_one_letter_code
_entity_poly.pdbx_strand_id
1 'polypeptide(L)' 'MDLKNELLKSIWYAFTALDLEKSGKVSKSQLKVLSHNLYTVLNIPHDPSALEDHFRDDNDGPVSSHGYMPYLNKYILDK' A
#
# COMPACT_ATOMS: atom_id res chain seq x y z
N MET A 1 23.49 -0.96 0.92
CA MET A 1 22.37 -1.02 -0.04
C MET A 1 21.14 -1.42 0.75
N ASP A 2 20.34 -0.44 1.13
CA ASP A 2 19.22 -0.60 2.03
C ASP A 2 18.05 -1.22 1.25
N LEU A 3 17.89 -2.54 1.35
CA LEU A 3 16.82 -3.31 0.70
C LEU A 3 15.43 -2.68 0.94
N LYS A 4 15.23 -2.12 2.14
CA LYS A 4 14.04 -1.35 2.53
C LYS A 4 13.78 -0.15 1.61
N ASN A 5 14.83 0.56 1.19
CA ASN A 5 14.72 1.74 0.34
C ASN A 5 14.39 1.36 -1.12
N GLU A 6 15.00 0.29 -1.64
CA GLU A 6 14.68 -0.24 -2.97
C GLU A 6 13.25 -0.82 -3.03
N LEU A 7 12.81 -1.46 -1.94
CA LEU A 7 11.44 -1.92 -1.80
C LEU A 7 10.45 -0.74 -1.78
N LEU A 8 10.71 0.27 -0.93
CA LEU A 8 9.93 1.52 -0.89
C LEU A 8 9.80 2.17 -2.28
N LYS A 9 10.91 2.21 -3.02
CA LYS A 9 10.94 2.76 -4.37
C LYS A 9 10.08 1.96 -5.34
N SER A 10 10.13 0.63 -5.26
CA SER A 10 9.30 -0.28 -6.07
C SER A 10 7.82 -0.11 -5.78
N ILE A 11 7.46 0.03 -4.51
CA ILE A 11 6.09 0.26 -4.06
C ILE A 11 5.59 1.65 -4.50
N TRP A 12 6.45 2.66 -4.44
CA TRP A 12 6.14 3.99 -4.96
C TRP A 12 5.85 3.98 -6.46
N TYR A 13 6.63 3.23 -7.25
CA TYR A 13 6.35 3.05 -8.67
C TYR A 13 5.01 2.36 -8.91
N ALA A 14 4.70 1.31 -8.14
CA ALA A 14 3.41 0.64 -8.23
C ALA A 14 2.26 1.58 -7.87
N PHE A 15 2.39 2.41 -6.83
CA PHE A 15 1.40 3.42 -6.49
C PHE A 15 1.22 4.44 -7.63
N THR A 16 2.32 4.95 -8.18
CA THR A 16 2.28 5.93 -9.29
C THR A 16 1.63 5.35 -10.54
N ALA A 17 1.81 4.04 -10.79
CA ALA A 17 1.14 3.34 -11.88
C ALA A 17 -0.38 3.18 -11.66
N LEU A 18 -0.83 3.18 -10.41
CA LEU A 18 -2.26 3.15 -10.06
C LEU A 18 -2.88 4.55 -10.07
N ASP A 19 -2.11 5.60 -9.78
CA ASP A 19 -2.50 7.01 -9.84
C ASP A 19 -2.48 7.53 -11.29
N LEU A 20 -3.36 6.98 -12.14
CA LEU A 20 -3.43 7.31 -13.57
C LEU A 20 -3.66 8.81 -13.83
N GLU A 21 -4.41 9.46 -12.94
CA GLU A 21 -4.73 10.89 -13.02
C GLU A 21 -3.63 11.79 -12.46
N LYS A 22 -2.54 11.23 -11.91
CA LYS A 22 -1.47 11.97 -11.22
C LYS A 22 -2.01 12.91 -10.13
N SER A 23 -3.11 12.50 -9.49
CA SER A 23 -3.81 13.27 -8.47
C SER A 23 -3.17 13.06 -7.09
N GLY A 24 -2.27 12.07 -6.98
CA GLY A 24 -1.73 11.59 -5.71
C GLY A 24 -2.73 10.73 -4.92
N LYS A 25 -3.80 10.28 -5.56
CA LYS A 25 -4.94 9.58 -4.95
C LYS A 25 -5.24 8.29 -5.71
N VAL A 26 -5.35 7.20 -4.99
CA VAL A 26 -5.63 5.87 -5.55
C VAL A 26 -6.83 5.26 -4.85
N SER A 27 -7.64 4.50 -5.57
CA SER A 27 -8.81 3.84 -4.98
C SER A 27 -8.39 2.83 -3.90
N LYS A 28 -9.16 2.74 -2.81
CA LYS A 28 -8.92 1.78 -1.72
C LYS A 28 -8.79 0.34 -2.22
N SER A 29 -9.65 -0.07 -3.17
CA SER A 29 -9.62 -1.40 -3.78
C SER A 29 -8.30 -1.69 -4.49
N GLN A 30 -7.71 -0.70 -5.18
CA GLN A 30 -6.42 -0.85 -5.85
C GLN A 30 -5.27 -0.98 -4.84
N LEU A 31 -5.30 -0.18 -3.77
CA LEU A 31 -4.29 -0.27 -2.70
C LEU A 31 -4.39 -1.58 -1.90
N LYS A 32 -5.62 -2.09 -1.69
CA LYS A 32 -5.86 -3.40 -1.09
C LYS A 32 -5.18 -4.51 -1.91
N VAL A 33 -5.39 -4.51 -3.23
CA VAL A 33 -4.74 -5.47 -4.14
C VAL A 33 -3.22 -5.33 -4.14
N LEU A 34 -2.70 -4.09 -4.20
CA LEU A 34 -1.26 -3.84 -4.14
C LEU A 34 -0.65 -4.37 -2.83
N SER A 35 -1.27 -4.07 -1.68
CA SER A 35 -0.82 -4.53 -0.37
C SER A 35 -0.80 -6.05 -0.29
N HIS A 36 -1.87 -6.71 -0.74
CA HIS A 36 -1.98 -8.16 -0.74
C HIS A 36 -0.90 -8.83 -1.61
N ASN A 37 -0.63 -8.27 -2.80
CA ASN A 37 0.42 -8.76 -3.68
C ASN A 37 1.80 -8.60 -3.04
N LEU A 38 2.07 -7.49 -2.36
CA LEU A 38 3.33 -7.25 -1.66
C LEU A 38 3.54 -8.28 -0.54
N TYR A 39 2.53 -8.53 0.29
CA TYR A 39 2.63 -9.56 1.33
C TYR A 39 2.92 -10.95 0.77
N THR A 40 2.27 -11.30 -0.35
CA THR A 40 2.45 -12.59 -1.03
C THR A 40 3.86 -12.74 -1.58
N VAL A 41 4.36 -11.73 -2.30
CA VAL A 41 5.70 -11.75 -2.93
C VAL A 41 6.81 -11.69 -1.88
N LEU A 42 6.64 -10.90 -0.83
CA LEU A 42 7.62 -10.74 0.24
C LEU A 42 7.54 -11.86 1.30
N ASN A 43 6.55 -12.76 1.19
CA ASN A 43 6.27 -13.82 2.17
C ASN A 43 6.11 -13.28 3.61
N ILE A 44 5.58 -12.06 3.74
CA ILE A 44 5.39 -11.42 5.04
C ILE A 44 4.05 -11.92 5.61
N PRO A 45 4.04 -12.54 6.80
CA PRO A 45 2.79 -12.94 7.43
C PRO A 45 2.02 -11.68 7.79
N HIS A 46 0.83 -11.54 7.21
CA HIS A 46 -0.07 -10.40 7.41
C HIS A 46 -1.43 -10.88 7.87
N ASP A 47 -2.06 -10.05 8.68
CA ASP A 47 -3.44 -10.28 9.07
C ASP A 47 -4.36 -9.69 7.99
N PRO A 48 -5.16 -10.51 7.29
CA PRO A 48 -6.07 -10.01 6.27
C PRO A 48 -7.14 -9.10 6.89
N SER A 49 -7.58 -9.33 8.13
CA SER A 49 -8.59 -8.47 8.78
C SER A 49 -8.05 -7.07 9.04
N ALA A 50 -6.77 -6.92 9.40
CA ALA A 50 -6.13 -5.61 9.55
C ALA A 50 -6.06 -4.84 8.21
N LEU A 51 -5.86 -5.55 7.09
CA LEU A 51 -5.94 -4.95 5.76
C LEU A 51 -7.38 -4.53 5.43
N GLU A 52 -8.36 -5.38 5.73
CA GLU A 52 -9.76 -5.11 5.46
C GLU A 52 -10.33 -3.96 6.29
N ASP A 53 -9.95 -3.86 7.57
CA ASP A 53 -10.33 -2.74 8.44
C ASP A 53 -9.72 -1.42 7.96
N HIS A 54 -8.44 -1.43 7.59
CA HIS A 54 -7.75 -0.23 7.11
C HIS A 54 -8.27 0.28 5.75
N PHE A 55 -8.66 -0.63 4.87
CA PHE A 55 -9.23 -0.32 3.56
C PHE A 55 -10.75 -0.40 3.53
N ARG A 56 -11.40 -0.38 4.69
CA ARG A 56 -12.86 -0.46 4.78
C ARG A 56 -13.51 0.62 3.93
N ASP A 57 -14.53 0.20 3.18
CA ASP A 57 -15.44 1.05 2.39
C ASP A 57 -16.37 1.84 3.34
N ASP A 58 -15.80 2.54 4.32
CA ASP A 58 -16.41 3.77 4.80
C ASP A 58 -16.24 4.78 3.66
N ASN A 59 -17.29 5.54 3.35
CA ASN A 59 -17.50 6.40 2.17
C ASN A 59 -16.45 7.53 1.94
N ASP A 60 -15.27 7.42 2.53
CA ASP A 60 -14.17 8.37 2.63
C ASP A 60 -13.41 8.63 1.30
N GLY A 61 -13.81 7.97 0.22
CA GLY A 61 -13.22 8.20 -1.10
C GLY A 61 -11.78 7.66 -1.25
N PRO A 62 -11.06 8.11 -2.29
CA PRO A 62 -9.75 7.58 -2.64
C PRO A 62 -8.67 7.99 -1.63
N VAL A 63 -7.73 7.08 -1.38
CA VAL A 63 -6.66 7.23 -0.39
C VAL A 63 -5.46 7.89 -1.03
N SER A 64 -4.95 8.95 -0.39
CA SER A 64 -3.74 9.64 -0.81
C SER A 64 -2.48 8.84 -0.51
N SER A 65 -1.42 9.06 -1.30
CA SER A 65 -0.09 8.48 -1.06
C SER A 65 0.42 8.71 0.37
N HIS A 66 0.12 9.89 0.94
CA HIS A 66 0.43 10.26 2.32
C HIS A 66 -0.25 9.40 3.38
N GLY A 67 -1.42 8.79 3.09
CA GLY A 67 -2.08 7.86 4.01
C GLY A 67 -1.56 6.43 3.84
N TYR A 68 -1.25 6.04 2.61
CA TYR A 68 -0.80 4.69 2.29
C TYR A 68 0.64 4.41 2.75
N MET A 69 1.57 5.36 2.58
CA MET A 69 2.96 5.18 3.00
C MET A 69 3.15 4.89 4.50
N PRO A 70 2.51 5.58 5.46
CA PRO A 70 2.63 5.26 6.87
C PRO A 70 2.07 3.87 7.21
N TYR A 71 0.98 3.43 6.57
CA TYR A 71 0.51 2.04 6.68
C TYR A 71 1.61 1.07 6.25
N LEU A 72 2.17 1.30 5.07
CA LEU A 72 3.16 0.42 4.49
C LEU A 72 4.45 0.36 5.31
N ASN A 73 4.89 1.50 5.82
CA ASN A 73 6.05 1.55 6.71
C ASN A 73 5.78 0.74 7.98
N LYS A 74 4.61 0.91 8.60
CA LYS A 74 4.24 0.22 9.85
C LYS A 74 4.05 -1.29 9.68
N TYR A 75 3.42 -1.74 8.59
CA TYR A 75 3.01 -3.14 8.46
C TYR A 75 3.91 -3.98 7.53
N ILE A 76 4.66 -3.34 6.63
CA ILE A 76 5.51 -4.04 5.64
C ILE A 76 7.00 -3.78 5.89
N LEU A 77 7.39 -2.55 6.27
CA LEU A 77 8.81 -2.14 6.28
C LEU A 77 9.44 -1.99 7.67
N ASP A 78 8.66 -2.04 8.75
CA ASP A 78 9.14 -1.99 10.14
C ASP A 78 9.62 -3.35 10.66
N LYS A 79 9.65 -4.38 9.81
CA LYS A 79 9.94 -5.76 10.17
C LYS A 79 11.37 -6.19 9.85
#